data_AF-A0A5E4GNP7-F1
#
_entry.id   AF-A0A5E4GNP7-F1
#
_cell.length_a   1.000
_cell.length_b   1.000
_cell.length_c   1.000
_cell.angle_alpha   90.00
_cell.angle_beta   90.00
_cell.angle_gamma   90.00
#
_symmetry.space_group_name_H-M   'P 1'
#
loop_
_entity.id
_entity.type
_entity.pdbx_description
1 polymer ?
#
loop_
_entity_poly.entity_id
_entity_poly.type
_entity_poly.pdbx_seq_one_letter_code
_entity_poly.pdbx_strand_id
1 'polypeptide(L)'
;KALYGLKQAPRAWYSRIDAFFQEYGFHKCPYEHTLYTKKNSQGEILIVCLYVDDLIFTGSNAQMCDNFKMIMSQRFEMTDLGLLHFFLGIEVKQNENGIYISQKKYAKELLKRFRLENAKSIATPMEVGVKIGKNDGSTMVNQTLFRSLVGGLLYLTTTRPDLTYA
;
A
#
# COMPACT_ATOMS: atom_id res chain seq x y z
N LYS A 1 16.01 3.83 -22.30
CA LYS A 1 16.34 3.31 -20.95
C LYS A 1 16.49 4.51 -20.04
N ALA A 2 15.77 4.58 -18.93
CA ALA A 2 15.98 5.60 -17.90
C ALA A 2 16.76 4.96 -16.74
N LEU A 3 17.77 5.63 -16.20
CA LEU A 3 18.49 5.13 -15.04
C LEU A 3 17.65 5.31 -13.77
N TYR A 4 17.63 4.27 -12.93
CA TYR A 4 17.02 4.35 -11.60
C TYR A 4 17.65 5.49 -10.79
N GLY A 5 16.84 6.23 -10.04
CA GLY A 5 17.28 7.40 -9.26
C GLY A 5 17.21 8.75 -9.99
N LEU A 6 16.95 8.78 -11.30
CA LEU A 6 16.62 10.04 -11.98
C LEU A 6 15.19 10.47 -11.66
N LYS A 7 14.97 11.78 -11.44
CA LYS A 7 13.62 12.36 -11.25
C LYS A 7 12.63 11.99 -12.37
N GLN A 8 13.13 11.77 -13.58
CA GLN A 8 12.32 11.40 -14.76
C GLN A 8 12.03 9.89 -14.85
N ALA A 9 12.76 9.04 -14.12
CA ALA A 9 12.66 7.59 -14.26
C ALA A 9 11.27 7.04 -13.91
N PRO A 10 10.60 7.45 -12.81
CA PRO A 10 9.25 6.98 -12.50
C PRO A 10 8.23 7.36 -13.57
N ARG A 11 8.36 8.56 -14.16
CA ARG A 11 7.47 9.02 -15.23
C ARG A 11 7.70 8.25 -16.52
N ALA A 12 8.97 7.99 -16.87
CA ALA A 12 9.32 7.21 -18.04
C ALA A 12 8.86 5.74 -17.91
N TRP A 13 8.99 5.17 -16.71
CA TRP A 13 8.46 3.85 -16.38
C TRP A 13 6.93 3.81 -16.56
N TYR A 14 6.22 4.74 -15.93
CA TYR A 14 4.77 4.83 -16.04
C TYR A 14 4.30 4.97 -17.50
N SER A 15 4.93 5.85 -18.27
CA SER A 15 4.59 6.01 -19.69
C SER A 15 4.83 4.73 -20.51
N ARG A 16 5.84 3.94 -20.15
CA ARG A 16 6.17 2.70 -20.86
C ARG A 16 5.17 1.59 -20.54
N ILE A 17 4.81 1.41 -19.27
CA ILE A 17 3.87 0.37 -18.87
C ILE A 17 2.44 0.72 -19.29
N ASP A 18 2.06 2.00 -19.24
CA ASP A 18 0.75 2.46 -19.71
C ASP A 18 0.57 2.19 -21.22
N ALA A 19 1.56 2.52 -22.05
CA ALA A 19 1.54 2.21 -23.48
C ALA A 19 1.42 0.70 -23.75
N PHE A 20 2.16 -0.11 -22.99
CA PHE A 20 2.08 -1.57 -23.08
C PHE A 20 0.69 -2.10 -22.71
N PHE A 21 0.08 -1.60 -21.62
CA PHE A 21 -1.26 -2.03 -21.24
C PHE A 21 -2.30 -1.69 -22.30
N GLN A 22 -2.23 -0.50 -22.90
CA GLN A 22 -3.11 -0.12 -24.02
C GLN A 22 -2.92 -1.06 -25.23
N GLU A 23 -1.68 -1.37 -25.62
CA GLU A 23 -1.36 -2.29 -26.71
C GLU A 23 -1.94 -3.69 -26.47
N TYR A 24 -1.94 -4.16 -25.22
CA TYR A 24 -2.46 -5.48 -24.84
C TYR A 24 -3.96 -5.47 -24.50
N GLY A 25 -4.68 -4.40 -24.82
CA GLY A 25 -6.14 -4.31 -24.69
C GLY A 25 -6.64 -4.11 -23.26
N PHE A 26 -5.80 -3.60 -22.36
CA PHE A 26 -6.25 -3.14 -21.05
C PHE A 26 -6.86 -1.75 -21.15
N HIS A 27 -7.92 -1.54 -20.37
CA HIS A 27 -8.61 -0.28 -20.22
C HIS A 27 -8.25 0.33 -18.88
N LYS A 28 -7.73 1.54 -18.92
CA LYS A 28 -7.42 2.33 -17.73
C LYS A 28 -8.71 2.81 -17.07
N CYS A 29 -8.78 2.74 -15.75
CA CYS A 29 -9.92 3.27 -15.01
C CYS A 29 -9.95 4.81 -15.12
N PRO A 30 -11.10 5.43 -15.41
CA PRO A 30 -11.22 6.89 -15.50
C PRO A 30 -11.13 7.59 -14.15
N TYR A 31 -11.39 6.87 -13.05
CA TYR A 31 -11.40 7.40 -11.69
C TYR A 31 -10.13 7.09 -10.91
N GLU A 32 -9.36 6.08 -11.33
CA GLU A 32 -8.12 5.66 -10.67
C GLU A 32 -7.03 5.37 -11.71
N HIS A 33 -6.07 6.29 -11.86
CA HIS A 33 -5.06 6.24 -12.92
C HIS A 33 -4.04 5.11 -12.77
N THR A 34 -4.03 4.41 -11.64
CA THR A 34 -3.19 3.24 -11.39
C THR A 34 -3.91 1.91 -11.63
N LEU A 35 -5.21 1.94 -11.93
CA LEU A 35 -6.03 0.75 -12.11
C LEU A 35 -6.29 0.47 -13.59
N TYR A 36 -6.03 -0.77 -14.01
CA TYR A 36 -6.26 -1.26 -15.35
C TYR A 36 -7.14 -2.49 -15.31
N THR A 37 -8.03 -2.62 -16.30
CA THR A 37 -8.94 -3.77 -16.41
C THR A 37 -8.91 -4.33 -17.82
N LYS A 38 -8.99 -5.66 -17.94
CA LYS A 38 -9.14 -6.35 -19.21
C LYS A 38 -10.29 -7.32 -19.08
N LYS A 39 -11.14 -7.38 -20.10
CA LYS A 39 -12.24 -8.35 -20.20
C LYS A 39 -12.10 -9.14 -21.48
N ASN A 40 -12.31 -10.45 -21.43
CA ASN A 40 -12.36 -11.27 -22.64
C ASN A 40 -13.79 -11.41 -23.16
N SER A 41 -13.95 -12.09 -24.31
CA SER A 41 -15.26 -12.32 -24.94
C SER A 41 -16.21 -13.19 -24.10
N GLN A 42 -15.68 -13.97 -23.16
CA GLN A 42 -16.45 -14.80 -22.23
C GLN A 42 -16.89 -14.03 -20.97
N GLY A 43 -16.51 -12.75 -20.85
CA GLY A 43 -16.85 -11.90 -19.71
C GLY A 43 -15.90 -12.04 -18.52
N GLU A 44 -14.85 -12.86 -18.63
CA GLU A 44 -13.83 -13.00 -17.60
C GLU A 44 -13.02 -11.71 -17.48
N ILE A 45 -12.62 -11.36 -16.26
CA ILE A 45 -11.98 -10.08 -15.95
C ILE A 45 -10.60 -10.31 -15.33
N LEU A 46 -9.66 -9.45 -15.70
CA LEU A 46 -8.39 -9.25 -15.03
C LEU A 46 -8.28 -7.79 -14.61
N ILE A 47 -7.94 -7.56 -13.35
CA ILE A 47 -7.74 -6.25 -12.74
C ILE A 47 -6.29 -6.16 -12.30
N VAL A 48 -5.62 -5.07 -12.66
CA VAL A 48 -4.22 -4.80 -12.35
C VAL A 48 -4.12 -3.43 -11.70
N CYS A 49 -3.49 -3.33 -10.54
CA CYS A 49 -3.14 -2.07 -9.90
C CYS A 49 -1.62 -1.89 -9.94
N LEU A 50 -1.19 -0.69 -10.33
CA LEU A 50 0.21 -0.30 -10.43
C LEU A 50 0.57 0.69 -9.31
N TYR A 51 1.53 0.35 -8.46
CA TYR A 51 2.08 1.28 -7.50
C TYR A 51 3.58 1.48 -7.74
N VAL A 52 3.94 2.62 -8.33
CA VAL A 52 5.32 2.91 -8.73
C VAL A 52 5.88 1.78 -9.61
N ASP A 53 6.72 0.91 -9.07
CA ASP A 53 7.34 -0.22 -9.77
C ASP A 53 6.69 -1.58 -9.42
N ASP A 54 5.82 -1.62 -8.40
CA ASP A 54 5.12 -2.82 -7.95
C ASP A 54 3.75 -2.97 -8.63
N LEU A 55 3.38 -4.22 -8.92
CA LEU A 55 2.10 -4.57 -9.51
C LEU A 55 1.39 -5.59 -8.63
N ILE A 56 0.11 -5.34 -8.37
CA ILE A 56 -0.81 -6.36 -7.85
C ILE A 56 -1.89 -6.60 -8.88
N PHE A 57 -2.34 -7.84 -9.00
CA PHE A 57 -3.40 -8.17 -9.93
C PHE A 57 -4.28 -9.28 -9.38
N THR A 58 -5.50 -9.35 -9.89
CA THR A 58 -6.46 -10.40 -9.62
C THR A 58 -7.28 -10.67 -10.87
N GLY A 59 -7.73 -11.90 -11.05
CA GLY A 59 -8.53 -12.28 -12.21
C GLY A 59 -9.52 -13.37 -11.88
N SER A 60 -10.61 -13.43 -12.64
CA SER A 60 -11.64 -14.46 -12.50
C SER A 60 -11.26 -15.79 -13.15
N ASN A 61 -10.13 -15.83 -13.88
CA ASN A 61 -9.67 -17.02 -14.61
C ASN A 61 -8.15 -17.20 -14.45
N ALA A 62 -7.73 -18.40 -14.07
CA ALA A 62 -6.32 -18.72 -13.82
C ALA A 62 -5.45 -18.63 -15.08
N GLN A 63 -5.95 -19.09 -16.24
CA GLN A 63 -5.23 -18.99 -17.51
C GLN A 63 -4.99 -17.53 -17.92
N MET A 64 -5.94 -16.64 -17.64
CA MET A 64 -5.79 -15.21 -17.89
C MET A 64 -4.69 -14.60 -17.00
N CYS A 65 -4.62 -15.01 -15.73
CA CYS A 65 -3.55 -14.64 -14.79
C CYS A 65 -2.18 -15.18 -15.23
N ASP A 66 -2.11 -16.43 -15.67
CA ASP A 66 -0.85 -17.06 -16.11
C ASP A 66 -0.33 -16.43 -17.39
N ASN A 67 -1.21 -16.17 -18.36
CA ASN A 67 -0.87 -15.44 -19.57
C ASN A 67 -0.37 -14.02 -19.26
N PHE A 68 -1.01 -13.33 -18.31
CA PHE A 68 -0.56 -12.01 -17.87
C PHE A 68 0.86 -12.05 -17.30
N LYS A 69 1.14 -12.96 -16.36
CA LYS A 69 2.49 -13.14 -15.79
C LYS A 69 3.52 -13.40 -16.88
N MET A 70 3.22 -14.32 -17.81
CA MET A 70 4.12 -14.67 -18.91
C MET A 70 4.48 -13.45 -19.77
N ILE A 71 3.48 -12.70 -20.24
CA ILE A 71 3.72 -11.54 -21.12
C ILE A 71 4.48 -10.45 -20.36
N MET A 72 4.11 -10.21 -19.10
CA MET A 72 4.78 -9.22 -18.27
C MET A 72 6.26 -9.54 -18.06
N SER A 73 6.60 -10.78 -17.70
CA SER A 73 7.99 -11.24 -17.53
C SER A 73 8.79 -11.29 -18.83
N GLN A 74 8.14 -11.49 -19.99
CA GLN A 74 8.81 -11.42 -21.29
C GLN A 74 9.14 -9.96 -21.68
N ARG A 75 8.25 -9.02 -21.33
CA ARG A 75 8.37 -7.63 -21.74
C ARG A 75 9.25 -6.80 -20.82
N PHE A 76 9.19 -7.08 -19.51
CA PHE A 76 9.80 -6.31 -18.45
C PHE A 76 10.66 -7.21 -17.56
N GLU A 77 11.79 -6.67 -17.11
CA GLU A 77 12.61 -7.32 -16.10
C GLU A 77 11.89 -7.18 -14.75
N MET A 78 11.12 -8.20 -14.39
CA MET A 78 10.35 -8.24 -13.14
C MET A 78 10.31 -9.65 -12.56
N THR A 79 10.11 -9.72 -11.25
CA THR A 79 10.05 -10.98 -10.50
C THR A 79 8.62 -11.23 -10.06
N ASP A 80 8.12 -12.45 -10.32
CA ASP A 80 6.88 -12.92 -9.71
C ASP A 80 7.15 -13.28 -8.25
N LEU A 81 6.50 -12.56 -7.33
CA LEU A 81 6.58 -12.80 -5.89
C LEU A 81 5.55 -13.83 -5.40
N GLY A 82 4.76 -14.40 -6.31
CA GLY A 82 3.71 -15.36 -6.01
C GLY A 82 2.47 -14.69 -5.42
N LEU A 83 1.83 -15.40 -4.50
CA LEU A 83 0.61 -14.92 -3.85
C LEU A 83 0.93 -13.68 -2.99
N LEU A 84 0.06 -12.67 -3.02
CA LEU A 84 0.29 -11.43 -2.27
C LEU A 84 0.41 -11.70 -0.77
N HIS A 85 1.60 -11.46 -0.22
CA HIS A 85 1.90 -11.60 1.21
C HIS A 85 2.16 -10.26 1.90
N PHE A 86 2.73 -9.30 1.18
CA PHE A 86 3.04 -7.96 1.69
C PHE A 86 2.88 -6.92 0.58
N PHE A 87 2.23 -5.79 0.88
CA PHE A 87 2.13 -4.65 -0.02
C PHE A 87 2.17 -3.36 0.79
N LEU A 88 3.14 -2.48 0.52
CA LEU A 88 3.29 -1.19 1.22
C LEU A 88 3.35 -1.33 2.76
N GLY A 89 3.88 -2.42 3.30
CA GLY A 89 3.88 -2.65 4.76
C GLY A 89 2.53 -3.06 5.35
N ILE A 90 1.55 -3.39 4.50
CA ILE A 90 0.36 -4.16 4.85
C ILE A 90 0.67 -5.63 4.60
N GLU A 91 0.49 -6.45 5.63
CA GLU A 91 0.57 -7.90 5.56
C GLU A 91 -0.76 -8.45 5.03
N VAL A 92 -0.69 -9.36 4.08
CA VAL A 92 -1.86 -10.00 3.47
C VAL A 92 -1.77 -11.51 3.70
N LYS A 93 -2.81 -12.07 4.29
CA LYS A 93 -2.98 -13.52 4.47
C LYS A 93 -4.23 -13.96 3.71
N GLN A 94 -4.04 -14.87 2.78
CA GLN A 94 -5.12 -15.38 1.93
C GLN A 94 -5.31 -16.86 2.24
N ASN A 95 -6.55 -17.25 2.50
CA ASN A 95 -6.93 -18.64 2.72
C ASN A 95 -8.35 -18.89 2.17
N GLU A 96 -8.84 -20.11 2.30
CA GLU A 96 -10.17 -20.51 1.83
C GLU A 96 -11.31 -19.70 2.49
N ASN A 97 -11.08 -19.16 3.69
CA ASN A 97 -12.04 -18.34 4.42
C ASN A 97 -12.00 -16.85 4.00
N GLY A 98 -11.06 -16.45 3.13
CA GLY A 98 -10.97 -15.10 2.59
C GLY A 98 -9.59 -14.45 2.75
N ILE A 99 -9.59 -13.13 2.66
CA ILE A 99 -8.39 -12.28 2.67
C ILE A 99 -8.36 -11.48 3.96
N TYR A 100 -7.27 -11.62 4.72
CA TYR A 100 -7.02 -10.92 5.97
C TYR A 100 -5.87 -9.95 5.78
N ILE A 101 -6.10 -8.68 6.12
CA ILE A 101 -5.07 -7.64 6.08
C ILE A 101 -4.65 -7.24 7.50
N SER A 102 -3.36 -6.98 7.70
CA SER A 102 -2.78 -6.64 9.01
C SER A 102 -1.66 -5.63 8.85
N GLN A 103 -1.52 -4.70 9.78
CA GLN A 103 -0.31 -3.86 9.92
C GLN A 103 0.43 -4.15 11.24
N LYS A 104 0.27 -5.36 11.81
CA LYS A 104 0.86 -5.74 13.10
C LYS A 104 2.37 -5.58 13.13
N LYS A 105 3.08 -6.00 12.07
CA LYS A 105 4.53 -5.82 11.97
C LYS A 105 4.92 -4.34 11.97
N TYR A 106 4.25 -3.54 11.15
CA TYR A 106 4.46 -2.09 11.10
C TYR A 106 4.21 -1.42 12.46
N ALA A 107 3.13 -1.79 13.16
CA ALA A 107 2.83 -1.28 14.49
C ALA A 107 3.95 -1.57 15.51
N LYS A 108 4.49 -2.81 15.50
CA LYS A 108 5.62 -3.18 16.36
C LYS A 108 6.89 -2.40 16.02
N GLU A 109 7.20 -2.25 14.74
CA GLU A 109 8.34 -1.47 14.27
C GLU A 109 8.20 0.01 14.65
N LEU A 110 6.99 0.57 14.59
CA LEU A 110 6.69 1.93 15.03
C LEU A 110 6.95 2.09 16.53
N LEU A 111 6.41 1.19 17.37
CA LEU A 111 6.67 1.21 18.81
C LEU A 111 8.17 1.13 19.13
N LYS A 112 8.90 0.24 18.45
CA LYS A 112 10.36 0.13 18.57
C LYS A 112 11.09 1.40 18.18
N ARG A 113 10.72 2.00 17.04
CA ARG A 113 11.32 3.25 16.54
C ARG A 113 11.21 4.39 17.54
N PHE A 114 10.08 4.47 18.26
CA PHE A 114 9.83 5.51 19.27
C PHE A 114 10.15 5.07 20.70
N ARG A 115 10.76 3.89 20.89
CA ARG A 115 11.13 3.32 22.20
C ARG A 115 9.93 3.13 23.15
N LEU A 116 8.78 2.75 22.59
CA LEU A 116 7.51 2.53 23.28
C LEU A 116 7.13 1.04 23.38
N GLU A 117 8.04 0.10 23.09
CA GLU A 117 7.75 -1.35 23.14
C GLU A 117 7.28 -1.84 24.52
N ASN A 118 7.76 -1.19 25.58
CA ASN A 118 7.42 -1.50 26.97
C ASN A 118 6.45 -0.48 27.59
N ALA A 119 5.84 0.39 26.77
CA ALA A 119 4.86 1.35 27.26
C ALA A 119 3.66 0.60 27.86
N LYS A 120 3.14 1.12 28.98
CA LYS A 120 1.96 0.54 29.63
C LYS A 120 0.77 0.65 28.69
N SER A 121 0.13 -0.47 28.37
CA SER A 121 -1.10 -0.47 27.58
C SER A 121 -2.24 0.16 28.38
N ILE A 122 -2.99 1.05 27.73
CA ILE A 122 -4.17 1.72 28.28
C ILE A 122 -5.34 1.43 27.36
N ALA A 123 -6.51 1.11 27.94
CA ALA A 123 -7.71 0.80 27.16
C ALA A 123 -8.39 2.06 26.60
N THR A 124 -8.20 3.19 27.27
CA THR A 124 -8.67 4.50 26.82
C THR A 124 -7.61 5.15 25.95
N PRO A 125 -7.95 5.54 24.72
CA PRO A 125 -6.94 6.03 23.79
C PRO A 125 -6.59 7.51 24.07
N MET A 126 -7.51 8.26 24.70
CA MET A 126 -7.31 9.62 25.19
C MET A 126 -7.72 9.71 26.67
N GLU A 127 -7.11 10.63 27.41
CA GLU A 127 -7.51 10.94 28.78
C GLU A 127 -8.84 11.73 28.79
N VAL A 128 -9.76 11.34 29.69
CA VAL A 128 -11.10 11.92 29.76
C VAL A 128 -11.04 13.31 30.42
N GLY A 129 -11.62 14.31 29.76
CA GLY A 129 -11.74 15.66 30.33
C GLY A 129 -10.48 16.52 30.21
N VAL A 130 -9.52 16.15 29.35
CA VAL A 130 -8.35 16.97 29.06
C VAL A 130 -8.78 18.34 28.53
N LYS A 131 -8.38 19.39 29.24
CA LYS A 131 -8.53 20.78 28.77
C LYS A 131 -7.27 21.18 28.02
N ILE A 132 -7.35 21.19 26.70
CA ILE A 132 -6.23 21.64 25.84
C ILE A 132 -6.14 23.17 25.94
N GLY A 133 -5.07 23.67 26.57
CA GLY A 133 -4.72 25.08 26.62
C GLY A 133 -3.55 25.38 25.68
N LYS A 134 -3.49 26.58 25.11
CA LYS A 134 -2.36 27.00 24.26
C LYS A 134 -1.02 27.00 25.02
N ASN A 135 -1.09 27.29 26.32
CA ASN A 135 0.02 27.22 27.26
C ASN A 135 -0.43 26.32 28.42
N ASP A 136 -0.08 25.05 28.37
CA ASP A 136 -0.32 24.07 29.44
C ASP A 136 0.88 23.95 30.40
N GLY A 137 1.91 24.78 30.22
CA GLY A 137 3.14 24.75 31.00
C GLY A 137 4.10 23.62 30.62
N SER A 138 3.77 22.83 29.58
CA SER A 138 4.63 21.78 29.07
C SER A 138 5.83 22.33 28.30
N THR A 139 6.89 21.54 28.23
CA THR A 139 8.07 21.88 27.44
C THR A 139 7.76 21.70 25.95
N MET A 140 8.34 22.58 25.12
CA MET A 140 8.22 22.48 23.67
C MET A 140 8.69 21.11 23.17
N VAL A 141 7.80 20.39 22.51
CA VAL A 141 8.09 19.06 21.96
C VAL A 141 8.98 19.20 20.72
N ASN A 142 9.86 18.23 20.47
CA ASN A 142 10.62 18.17 19.24
C ASN A 142 9.67 17.97 18.04
N GLN A 143 9.56 18.99 17.19
CA GLN A 143 8.62 19.00 16.06
C GLN A 143 8.84 17.86 15.08
N THR A 144 10.10 17.51 14.80
CA THR A 144 10.45 16.42 13.86
C THR A 144 10.02 15.08 14.42
N LEU A 145 10.27 14.83 15.71
CA LEU A 145 9.87 13.60 16.39
C LEU A 145 8.34 13.46 16.39
N PHE A 146 7.64 14.52 16.78
CA PHE A 146 6.18 14.55 16.82
C PHE A 146 5.57 14.28 15.44
N ARG A 147 5.99 15.02 14.41
CA ARG A 147 5.49 14.83 13.03
C ARG A 147 5.80 13.43 12.50
N SER A 148 6.95 12.88 12.84
CA SER A 148 7.31 11.51 12.44
C SER A 148 6.43 10.46 13.12
N LEU A 149 6.04 10.67 14.39
CA LEU A 149 5.14 9.77 15.12
C LEU A 149 3.73 9.83 14.55
N VAL A 150 3.21 11.05 14.39
CA VAL A 150 1.87 11.30 13.81
C VAL A 150 1.78 10.70 12.41
N GLY A 151 2.79 10.89 11.56
CA GLY A 151 2.81 10.27 10.23
C GLY A 151 2.76 8.74 10.26
N GLY A 152 3.44 8.12 11.22
CA GLY A 152 3.38 6.65 11.41
C GLY A 152 2.02 6.18 11.93
N LEU A 153 1.41 6.92 12.86
CA LEU A 153 0.06 6.62 13.37
C LEU A 153 -1.00 6.79 12.28
N LEU A 154 -0.92 7.86 11.48
CA LEU A 154 -1.79 8.07 10.32
C LEU A 154 -1.69 6.89 9.35
N TYR A 155 -0.49 6.35 9.11
CA TYR A 155 -0.35 5.17 8.25
C TYR A 155 -1.06 3.93 8.80
N LEU A 156 -1.05 3.73 10.13
CA LEU A 156 -1.78 2.64 10.79
C LEU A 156 -3.31 2.77 10.66
N THR A 157 -3.84 3.98 10.48
CA THR A 157 -5.30 4.19 10.33
C THR A 157 -5.86 3.48 9.10
N THR A 158 -5.02 3.12 8.12
CA THR A 158 -5.39 2.33 6.94
C THR A 158 -6.03 0.99 7.30
N THR A 159 -5.58 0.33 8.38
CA THR A 159 -6.19 -0.92 8.89
C THR A 159 -6.81 -0.80 10.28
N ARG A 160 -6.54 0.31 10.97
CA ARG A 160 -7.02 0.60 12.33
C ARG A 160 -7.65 1.99 12.41
N PRO A 161 -8.81 2.20 11.74
CA PRO A 161 -9.48 3.50 11.73
C PRO A 161 -9.86 3.98 13.13
N ASP A 162 -10.00 3.06 14.09
CA ASP A 162 -10.26 3.36 15.50
C ASP A 162 -9.15 4.20 16.17
N LEU A 163 -7.92 4.19 15.63
CA LEU A 163 -6.83 5.06 16.10
C LEU A 163 -7.07 6.54 15.78
N THR A 164 -8.02 6.89 14.90
CA THR A 164 -8.34 8.30 14.64
C THR A 164 -9.15 8.95 15.76
N TYR A 165 -9.82 8.13 16.58
CA TYR A 165 -10.58 8.57 17.76
C TYR A 165 -9.73 8.55 19.03
N ALA A 166 -8.41 8.36 18.88
CA ALA A 166 -7.44 8.27 19.95
C ALA A 166 -6.80 9.60 20.31
#